data_AF-A0A6I2W9R1-F1
#
_entry.id   AF-A0A6I2W9R1-F1
#
_cell.length_a   1.000
_cell.length_b   1.000
_cell.length_c   1.000
_cell.angle_alpha   90.00
_cell.angle_beta   90.00
_cell.angle_gamma   90.00
#
_symmetry.space_group_name_H-M   'P 1'
#
loop_
_entity.id
_entity.type
_entity.pdbx_description
1 polymer ?
#
loop_
_entity_poly.entity_id
_entity_poly.type
_entity_poly.pdbx_seq_one_letter_code
_entity_poly.pdbx_strand_id
1 'polypeptide(L)' 'MRAVLIINPKATSTSASARKAVLATFERTFDLKVKQTKSRGHAITVAQRAADDGVDL' A
#
# COMPACT_ATOMS: atom_id res chain seq x y z
N MET A 1 11.02 -7.01 7.60
CA MET A 1 11.08 -6.06 6.48
C MET A 1 9.77 -5.28 6.47
N ARG A 2 9.86 -3.96 6.63
CA ARG A 2 8.75 -3.03 6.69
C ARG A 2 8.30 -2.69 5.27
N ALA A 3 7.01 -2.69 5.02
CA ALA A 3 6.48 -2.37 3.69
C ALA A 3 5.26 -1.44 3.76
N VAL A 4 5.09 -0.58 2.76
CA VAL A 4 3.89 0.26 2.57
C VAL A 4 3.14 -0.15 1.30
N LEU A 5 1.93 -0.67 1.47
CA LEU A 5 1.02 -0.93 0.34
C LEU A 5 0.13 0.28 0.08
N ILE A 6 0.36 0.96 -1.05
CA ILE A 6 -0.45 2.09 -1.50
C ILE A 6 -1.59 1.60 -2.40
N ILE A 7 -2.82 1.93 -2.03
CA ILE A 7 -4.01 1.52 -2.78
C ILE A 7 -4.75 2.72 -3.34
N ASN A 8 -5.15 2.65 -4.60
CA ASN A 8 -6.08 3.59 -5.20
C ASN A 8 -7.51 3.07 -5.05
N PRO A 9 -8.36 3.64 -4.17
CA PRO A 9 -9.73 3.17 -3.99
C PRO A 9 -10.60 3.36 -5.24
N LYS A 10 -10.18 4.22 -6.18
CA LYS A 10 -10.86 4.43 -7.47
C LYS A 10 -10.42 3.44 -8.56
N ALA A 11 -9.42 2.59 -8.31
CA ALA A 11 -9.04 1.54 -9.25
C ALA A 11 -10.07 0.41 -9.18
N THR A 12 -10.82 0.22 -10.26
CA THR A 12 -11.99 -0.69 -10.31
C THR A 12 -11.66 -2.08 -10.84
N SER A 13 -10.42 -2.33 -11.27
CA SER A 13 -9.99 -3.62 -11.83
C SER A 13 -9.78 -4.73 -10.79
N THR A 14 -9.83 -4.41 -9.50
CA THR A 14 -9.59 -5.37 -8.42
C THR A 14 -10.84 -5.49 -7.55
N SER A 15 -11.41 -6.70 -7.47
CA SER A 15 -12.53 -6.97 -6.58
C SER A 15 -12.12 -6.88 -5.10
N ALA A 16 -13.09 -6.73 -4.19
CA ALA A 16 -12.82 -6.72 -2.75
C ALA A 16 -12.16 -8.02 -2.27
N SER A 17 -12.57 -9.17 -2.83
CA SER A 17 -11.99 -10.48 -2.51
C SER A 17 -10.54 -10.60 -2.99
N ALA A 18 -10.24 -10.15 -4.22
CA ALA A 18 -8.89 -10.14 -4.75
C ALA A 18 -7.97 -9.22 -3.91
N ARG A 19 -8.46 -8.04 -3.52
CA ARG A 19 -7.74 -7.11 -2.64
C ARG A 19 -7.43 -7.74 -1.27
N LYS A 20 -8.41 -8.44 -0.69
CA LYS A 20 -8.23 -9.14 0.60
C LYS A 20 -7.20 -10.26 0.49
N ALA A 21 -7.21 -11.03 -0.60
CA ALA A 21 -6.23 -12.09 -0.82
C ALA A 21 -4.81 -11.53 -0.92
N VAL A 22 -4.62 -10.46 -1.70
CA VAL A 22 -3.33 -9.76 -1.79
C VAL A 22 -2.86 -9.29 -0.41
N LEU A 23 -3.71 -8.57 0.34
CA LEU A 23 -3.37 -8.10 1.69
C LEU A 23 -2.92 -9.25 2.61
N ALA A 24 -3.70 -10.33 2.66
CA ALA A 24 -3.40 -11.49 3.50
C ALA A 24 -2.07 -12.17 3.13
N THR A 25 -1.67 -12.14 1.86
CA THR A 25 -0.36 -12.64 1.43
C THR A 25 0.76 -11.73 1.91
N PHE A 26 0.65 -10.42 1.71
CA PHE A 26 1.71 -9.47 2.09
C PHE A 26 1.88 -9.35 3.62
N GLU A 27 0.80 -9.42 4.39
CA GLU A 27 0.84 -9.38 5.87
C GLU A 27 1.60 -10.56 6.50
N ARG A 28 1.74 -11.68 5.79
CA ARG A 28 2.52 -12.83 6.26
C ARG A 28 4.03 -12.67 6.07
N THR A 29 4.44 -11.79 5.16
CA THR A 29 5.84 -11.64 4.73
C THR A 29 6.44 -10.31 5.22
N PHE A 30 5.61 -9.29 5.42
CA PHE A 30 6.04 -7.95 5.75
C PHE A 30 5.34 -7.41 7.00
N ASP A 31 6.03 -6.54 7.71
CA ASP A 31 5.36 -5.60 8.62
C ASP A 31 4.67 -4.54 7.75
N LEU A 32 3.40 -4.79 7.44
CA LEU A 32 2.68 -4.12 6.36
C LEU A 32 1.84 -2.93 6.86
N LYS A 33 2.07 -1.76 6.26
CA LYS A 33 1.24 -0.56 6.46
C LYS A 33 0.45 -0.24 5.20
N VAL A 34 -0.88 -0.29 5.29
CA VAL A 34 -1.76 0.02 4.16
C VAL A 34 -2.11 1.51 4.14
N LYS A 35 -1.96 2.15 2.98
CA LYS A 35 -2.36 3.56 2.76
C LYS A 35 -3.22 3.70 1.52
N GLN A 36 -4.24 4.55 1.61
CA GLN A 36 -5.10 4.85 0.47
C GLN A 36 -4.73 6.21 -0.13
N THR A 37 -4.74 6.30 -1.45
CA THR A 37 -4.59 7.58 -2.15
C THR A 37 -5.85 8.45 -1.95
N LYS A 38 -5.65 9.75 -1.72
CA LYS A 38 -6.72 10.72 -1.51
C LYS A 38 -6.90 11.65 -2.72
N SER A 39 -5.82 11.92 -3.42
CA SER A 39 -5.74 12.83 -4.55
C SER A 39 -4.65 12.39 -5.54
N ARG A 40 -4.62 13.01 -6.72
CA ARG A 40 -3.53 12.85 -7.68
C ARG A 40 -2.20 13.23 -7.02
N GLY A 41 -1.16 12.45 -7.26
CA GLY A 41 0.17 12.66 -6.66
C GLY A 41 0.31 12.17 -5.22
N HIS A 42 -0.78 11.85 -4.51
CA HIS A 42 -0.69 11.42 -3.10
C HIS A 42 0.15 10.15 -2.90
N ALA A 43 0.17 9.25 -3.89
CA ALA A 43 1.02 8.05 -3.84
C ALA A 43 2.51 8.41 -3.73
N ILE A 44 2.97 9.45 -4.44
CA ILE A 44 4.36 9.90 -4.41
C ILE A 44 4.69 10.47 -3.03
N THR A 45 3.81 11.30 -2.47
CA THR A 45 3.99 11.83 -1.11
C THR A 45 4.04 10.73 -0.05
N VAL A 46 3.22 9.68 -0.19
CA VAL A 46 3.25 8.54 0.73
C VAL A 46 4.55 7.76 0.57
N ALA A 47 5.00 7.50 -0.66
CA ALA A 47 6.24 6.78 -0.93
C ALA A 47 7.47 7.53 -0.42
N GLN A 48 7.54 8.85 -0.64
CA GLN A 48 8.65 9.67 -0.13
C GLN A 48 8.75 9.60 1.39
N ARG A 49 7.62 9.78 2.09
CA ARG A 49 7.58 9.67 3.56
C ARG A 49 7.98 8.27 4.04
N ALA A 50 7.58 7.22 3.34
CA ALA A 50 7.97 5.86 3.68
C ALA A 50 9.49 5.68 3.56
N ALA A 51 10.10 6.20 2.50
CA ALA A 51 11.55 6.19 2.33
C ALA A 51 12.27 6.99 3.44
N ASP A 52 11.76 8.18 3.78
CA ASP A 52 12.31 9.02 4.86
C ASP A 52 12.17 8.33 6.24
N ASP A 53 11.09 7.56 6.46
CA ASP A 53 10.86 6.73 7.66
C ASP A 53 11.70 5.42 7.67
N GLY A 54 12.51 5.20 6.62
CA GLY A 54 13.36 4.03 6.42
C GLY A 54 12.61 2.74 6.10
N VAL A 55 11.37 2.81 5.62
CA VAL A 55 10.60 1.64 5.17
C VAL A 55 11.37 0.94 4.05
N ASP A 56 11.45 -0.39 4.11
CA ASP A 56 12.28 -1.19 3.21
C ASP A 56 11.63 -1.36 1.82
N LEU A 57 10.29 -1.31 1.74
CA LEU A 57 9.50 -1.56 0.52
C LEU A 57 8.25 -0.67 0.39
#